data_AF-H8MI49-F1
#
_entry.id   AF-H8MI49-F1
#
_cell.length_a   1.000
_cell.length_b   1.000
_cell.length_c   1.000
_cell.angle_alpha   90.00
_cell.angle_beta   90.00
_cell.angle_gamma   90.00
#
_symmetry.space_group_name_H-M   'P 1'
#
loop_
_entity.id
_entity.type
_entity.pdbx_description
1 polymer ?
#
loop_
_entity_poly.entity_id
_entity_poly.type
_entity_poly.pdbx_seq_one_letter_code
_entity_poly.pdbx_strand_id
1 'polypeptide(L)'
;MARYLIHAGTDIACVGIWDAGLPSAKRSVEGKALEASAARGEVLAIHTHADGSYLLQIHVDEPFVPAPWQRFDTVGNALGLHLGSGTAMAGGCEDFRNPRPQITSEADRFHVEPSWYRVRVHLNRMEGSEDEQRAHAEASRALTPEELARYQRLGKSFRTGWLLALMAGAALVTSVFVQARLVPVAVGALLAVAAGWRLLRLKRSDYDALHLRYEDAFAAAASPDIVLELHREPGPLPGGCVDLEGPHAS
;
A
#
# COMPACT_ATOMS: atom_id res chain seq x y z
N MET A 1 -6.67 12.62 -20.18
CA MET A 1 -7.57 11.67 -19.50
C MET A 1 -6.75 10.45 -19.19
N ALA A 2 -6.62 10.12 -17.91
CA ALA A 2 -5.77 9.04 -17.45
C ALA A 2 -6.30 8.45 -16.15
N ARG A 3 -6.07 7.15 -15.98
CA ARG A 3 -6.42 6.39 -14.78
C ARG A 3 -5.15 5.77 -14.20
N TYR A 4 -4.98 5.89 -12.89
CA TYR A 4 -3.87 5.30 -12.15
C TYR A 4 -4.40 4.43 -11.01
N LEU A 5 -3.64 3.39 -10.67
CA LEU A 5 -3.92 2.48 -9.56
C LEU A 5 -2.66 2.40 -8.71
N ILE A 6 -2.75 2.79 -7.44
CA ILE A 6 -1.60 2.94 -6.53
C ILE A 6 -1.90 2.25 -5.20
N HIS A 7 -0.94 1.46 -4.71
CA HIS A 7 -1.04 0.82 -3.40
C HIS A 7 -0.40 1.71 -2.33
N ALA A 8 -1.21 2.51 -1.65
CA ALA A 8 -0.73 3.43 -0.63
C ALA A 8 -0.65 2.74 0.74
N GLY A 9 0.56 2.46 1.21
CA GLY A 9 0.81 2.03 2.59
C GLY A 9 0.90 3.21 3.55
N THR A 10 0.44 3.04 4.79
CA THR A 10 0.62 4.01 5.89
C THR A 10 0.77 3.34 7.26
N ASP A 11 1.66 3.88 8.08
CA ASP A 11 1.90 3.56 9.50
C ASP A 11 1.32 4.61 10.46
N ILE A 12 0.59 5.62 9.94
CA ILE A 12 0.01 6.72 10.73
C ILE A 12 -1.47 6.96 10.41
N ALA A 13 -2.15 5.94 9.90
CA ALA A 13 -3.55 6.01 9.48
C ALA A 13 -3.87 7.21 8.56
N CYS A 14 -2.97 7.56 7.63
CA CYS A 14 -3.15 8.66 6.70
C CYS A 14 -2.50 8.35 5.36
N VAL A 15 -3.29 8.39 4.29
CA VAL A 15 -2.79 8.35 2.90
C VAL A 15 -3.07 9.68 2.22
N GLY A 16 -2.38 9.99 1.13
CA GLY A 16 -2.61 11.24 0.43
C GLY A 16 -2.01 11.32 -0.95
N ILE A 17 -2.31 12.41 -1.63
CA ILE A 17 -1.71 12.79 -2.93
C ILE A 17 -1.04 14.15 -2.79
N TRP A 18 0.14 14.31 -3.36
CA TRP A 18 0.85 15.58 -3.41
C TRP A 18 1.67 15.74 -4.70
N ASP A 19 2.14 16.96 -4.93
CA ASP A 19 3.10 17.24 -5.99
C ASP A 19 4.49 16.71 -5.62
N ALA A 20 5.03 15.79 -6.43
CA ALA A 20 6.32 15.16 -6.20
C ALA A 20 7.52 16.09 -6.45
N GLY A 21 7.29 17.25 -7.07
CA GLY A 21 8.26 18.33 -7.28
C GLY A 21 8.41 19.28 -6.09
N LEU A 22 7.62 19.11 -5.02
CA LEU A 22 7.77 19.92 -3.81
C LEU A 22 9.13 19.65 -3.13
N PRO A 23 9.81 20.70 -2.61
CA PRO A 23 11.09 20.53 -1.96
C PRO A 23 10.93 19.73 -0.66
N SER A 24 11.81 18.76 -0.43
CA SER A 24 11.87 18.01 0.81
C SER A 24 11.98 18.95 2.02
N ALA A 25 11.27 18.60 3.09
CA ALA A 25 11.35 19.30 4.36
C ALA A 25 12.62 18.90 5.13
N LYS A 26 13.04 19.73 6.08
CA LYS A 26 14.20 19.42 6.96
C LYS A 26 13.89 18.33 8.00
N ARG A 27 12.60 18.11 8.27
CA ARG A 27 12.05 17.16 9.25
C ARG A 27 10.72 16.64 8.70
N SER A 28 10.21 15.54 9.25
CA SER A 28 8.88 15.02 8.88
C SER A 28 7.80 16.08 9.12
N VAL A 29 6.79 16.08 8.25
CA VAL A 29 5.66 17.01 8.28
C VAL A 29 4.43 16.25 8.76
N GLU A 30 4.06 16.44 10.02
CA GLU A 30 3.01 15.66 10.70
C GLU A 30 2.04 16.59 11.46
N GLY A 31 0.88 16.05 11.83
CA GLY A 31 -0.15 16.74 12.61
C GLY A 31 -0.52 18.10 12.03
N LYS A 32 -0.49 19.15 12.86
CA LYS A 32 -0.86 20.53 12.44
C LYS A 32 -0.05 21.07 11.26
N ALA A 33 1.20 20.61 11.08
CA ALA A 33 2.01 21.05 9.94
C ALA A 33 1.54 20.40 8.63
N LEU A 34 1.09 19.15 8.70
CA LEU A 34 0.45 18.46 7.58
C LEU A 34 -0.89 19.13 7.25
N GLU A 35 -1.75 19.37 8.25
CA GLU A 35 -3.03 20.08 8.08
C GLU A 35 -2.85 21.47 7.45
N ALA A 36 -1.85 22.24 7.89
CA ALA A 36 -1.55 23.54 7.33
C ALA A 36 -1.10 23.44 5.86
N SER A 37 -0.36 22.39 5.49
CA SER A 37 0.05 22.13 4.11
C SER A 37 -1.12 21.69 3.25
N ALA A 38 -2.03 20.90 3.82
CA ALA A 38 -3.26 20.49 3.18
C ALA A 38 -4.19 21.67 2.91
N ALA A 39 -4.34 22.60 3.87
CA ALA A 39 -5.11 23.83 3.70
C ALA A 39 -4.57 24.73 2.58
N ARG A 40 -3.26 24.66 2.27
CA ARG A 40 -2.64 25.35 1.13
C ARG A 40 -2.77 24.59 -0.20
N GLY A 41 -3.34 23.39 -0.20
CA GLY A 41 -3.44 22.52 -1.37
C GLY A 41 -2.11 21.90 -1.79
N GLU A 42 -1.10 21.84 -0.91
CA GLU A 42 0.19 21.19 -1.19
C GLU A 42 0.10 19.65 -1.12
N VAL A 43 -0.88 19.15 -0.36
CA VAL A 43 -1.18 17.74 -0.17
C VAL A 43 -2.68 17.58 0.07
N LEU A 44 -3.29 16.54 -0.47
CA LEU A 44 -4.60 16.08 -0.04
C LEU A 44 -4.38 14.95 0.96
N ALA A 45 -4.57 15.23 2.24
CA ALA A 45 -4.46 14.23 3.30
C ALA A 45 -5.82 13.54 3.52
N ILE A 46 -5.82 12.22 3.59
CA ILE A 46 -6.99 11.37 3.79
C ILE A 46 -6.74 10.53 5.05
N HIS A 47 -7.44 10.86 6.13
CA HIS A 47 -7.35 10.15 7.40
C HIS A 47 -8.16 8.86 7.33
N THR A 48 -7.46 7.73 7.46
CA THR A 48 -8.02 6.39 7.27
C THR A 48 -8.41 5.71 8.58
N HIS A 49 -8.01 6.27 9.74
CA HIS A 49 -8.22 5.74 11.10
C HIS A 49 -7.61 4.37 11.43
N ALA A 50 -7.05 3.68 10.43
CA ALA A 50 -6.26 2.47 10.61
C ALA A 50 -5.00 2.48 9.74
N ASP A 51 -3.92 1.98 10.33
CA ASP A 51 -2.68 1.66 9.62
C ASP A 51 -2.93 0.49 8.65
N GLY A 52 -2.21 0.46 7.54
CA GLY A 52 -2.36 -0.58 6.54
C GLY A 52 -2.05 -0.13 5.12
N SER A 53 -2.57 -0.87 4.15
CA SER A 53 -2.44 -0.57 2.73
C SER A 53 -3.81 -0.34 2.13
N TYR A 54 -3.92 0.72 1.32
CA TYR A 54 -5.13 1.14 0.65
C TYR A 54 -4.88 1.22 -0.86
N LEU A 55 -5.76 0.59 -1.64
CA LEU A 55 -5.76 0.65 -3.08
C LEU A 55 -6.46 1.93 -3.56
N LEU A 56 -5.66 2.89 -4.03
CA LEU A 56 -6.12 4.16 -4.56
C LEU A 56 -6.31 4.07 -6.07
N GLN A 57 -7.51 4.38 -6.56
CA GLN A 57 -7.77 4.59 -7.98
C GLN A 57 -7.91 6.09 -8.26
N ILE A 58 -7.10 6.63 -9.16
CA ILE A 58 -7.07 8.06 -9.47
C ILE A 58 -7.55 8.27 -10.90
N HIS A 59 -8.57 9.09 -11.10
CA HIS A 59 -9.10 9.50 -12.40
C HIS A 59 -8.75 10.96 -12.65
N VAL A 60 -8.11 11.26 -13.78
CA VAL A 60 -7.65 12.61 -14.12
C VAL A 60 -8.41 13.12 -15.34
N ASP A 61 -9.16 14.21 -15.13
CA ASP A 61 -10.09 14.83 -16.08
C ASP A 61 -11.14 13.88 -16.64
N GLU A 62 -11.50 12.86 -15.86
CA GLU A 62 -12.50 11.85 -16.21
C GLU A 62 -13.40 11.61 -14.99
N PRO A 63 -14.73 11.58 -15.16
CA PRO A 63 -15.63 11.26 -14.06
C PRO A 63 -15.50 9.77 -13.68
N PHE A 64 -15.53 9.49 -12.39
CA PHE A 64 -15.67 8.15 -11.87
C PHE A 64 -17.14 7.70 -11.98
N VAL A 65 -17.35 6.61 -12.71
CA VAL A 65 -18.65 5.96 -12.82
C VAL A 65 -18.49 4.54 -12.25
N PRO A 66 -18.92 4.28 -11.00
CA PRO A 66 -18.84 2.94 -10.44
C PRO A 66 -19.74 1.98 -11.23
N ALA A 67 -19.34 0.70 -11.27
CA ALA A 67 -20.21 -0.32 -11.82
C ALA A 67 -21.49 -0.46 -10.96
N PRO A 68 -22.64 -0.89 -11.52
CA PRO A 68 -23.91 -0.93 -10.79
C PRO A 68 -23.91 -1.75 -9.48
N TRP A 69 -22.98 -2.70 -9.35
CA TRP A 69 -22.83 -3.54 -8.16
C TRP A 69 -21.85 -2.97 -7.12
N GLN A 70 -21.08 -1.94 -7.47
CA GLN A 70 -20.17 -1.28 -6.56
C GLN A 70 -20.88 -0.15 -5.82
N ARG A 71 -20.58 -0.01 -4.52
CA ARG A 71 -21.13 1.06 -3.70
C ARG A 71 -20.00 1.95 -3.21
N PHE A 72 -20.04 3.19 -3.68
CA PHE A 72 -19.08 4.22 -3.29
C PHE A 72 -19.83 5.41 -2.70
N ASP A 73 -19.37 5.88 -1.55
CA ASP A 73 -19.85 7.11 -0.94
C ASP A 73 -18.86 8.24 -1.23
N THR A 74 -19.35 9.39 -1.68
CA THR A 74 -18.51 10.59 -1.73
C THR A 74 -18.31 11.15 -0.33
N VAL A 75 -17.05 11.27 0.09
CA VAL A 75 -16.67 11.69 1.44
C VAL A 75 -16.21 13.14 1.43
N GLY A 76 -16.76 13.95 2.33
CA GLY A 76 -16.39 15.35 2.50
C GLY A 76 -16.78 16.25 1.32
N ASN A 77 -16.19 17.44 1.30
CA ASN A 77 -16.37 18.42 0.21
C ASN A 77 -15.31 18.24 -0.86
N ALA A 78 -15.54 18.81 -2.04
CA ALA A 78 -14.50 18.89 -3.06
C ALA A 78 -13.38 19.85 -2.60
N LEU A 79 -12.13 19.39 -2.67
CA LEU A 79 -10.95 20.11 -2.15
C LEU A 79 -9.99 20.48 -3.28
N GLY A 80 -9.23 21.56 -3.09
CA GLY A 80 -8.17 22.00 -3.99
C GLY A 80 -6.85 21.29 -3.73
N LEU A 81 -6.23 20.80 -4.80
CA LEU A 81 -4.88 20.23 -4.80
C LEU A 81 -4.05 20.86 -5.93
N HIS A 82 -2.86 21.35 -5.60
CA HIS A 82 -1.95 21.94 -6.57
C HIS A 82 -0.89 20.92 -6.99
N LEU A 83 -0.89 20.55 -8.27
CA LEU A 83 0.08 19.64 -8.88
C LEU A 83 0.83 20.42 -9.96
N GLY A 84 1.79 21.24 -9.56
CA GLY A 84 2.46 22.23 -10.40
C GLY A 84 3.68 21.71 -11.18
N SER A 85 4.32 20.62 -10.73
CA SER A 85 5.46 20.03 -11.45
C SER A 85 5.05 19.13 -12.63
N GLY A 86 3.79 18.72 -12.68
CA GLY A 86 3.30 17.70 -13.61
C GLY A 86 3.64 16.25 -13.20
N THR A 87 4.26 16.05 -12.03
CA THR A 87 4.47 14.73 -11.43
C THR A 87 3.86 14.72 -10.05
N ALA A 88 2.86 13.88 -9.85
CA ALA A 88 2.21 13.66 -8.58
C ALA A 88 2.74 12.36 -7.93
N MET A 89 2.56 12.27 -6.62
CA MET A 89 2.87 11.10 -5.80
C MET A 89 1.63 10.77 -4.98
N ALA A 90 1.33 9.49 -4.80
CA ALA A 90 0.34 9.04 -3.84
C ALA A 90 0.94 8.03 -2.86
N GLY A 91 0.55 8.04 -1.60
CA GLY A 91 1.10 7.13 -0.61
C GLY A 91 0.77 7.55 0.82
N GLY A 92 1.47 6.98 1.80
CA GLY A 92 1.35 7.37 3.20
C GLY A 92 1.75 8.83 3.42
N CYS A 93 0.96 9.55 4.21
CA CYS A 93 1.22 10.96 4.54
C CYS A 93 2.56 11.17 5.28
N GLU A 94 3.09 10.15 5.94
CA GLU A 94 4.41 10.17 6.61
C GLU A 94 5.57 10.41 5.65
N ASP A 95 5.38 10.09 4.36
CA ASP A 95 6.38 10.31 3.32
C ASP A 95 6.23 11.67 2.63
N PHE A 96 5.18 12.44 2.93
CA PHE A 96 4.98 13.77 2.38
C PHE A 96 6.15 14.69 2.69
N ARG A 97 6.92 15.02 1.64
CA ARG A 97 8.15 15.84 1.70
C ARG A 97 9.18 15.31 2.72
N ASN A 98 9.09 14.04 3.10
CA ASN A 98 10.03 13.44 4.04
C ASN A 98 11.43 13.40 3.39
N PRO A 99 12.50 13.82 4.10
CA PRO A 99 13.86 13.72 3.56
C PRO A 99 14.33 12.27 3.34
N ARG A 100 13.65 11.29 3.94
CA ARG A 100 13.93 9.85 3.82
C ARG A 100 12.61 9.08 3.72
N PRO A 101 11.93 9.09 2.56
CA PRO A 101 10.71 8.32 2.38
C PRO A 101 10.99 6.82 2.59
N GLN A 102 10.07 6.12 3.24
CA GLN A 102 10.25 4.72 3.61
C GLN A 102 9.30 3.77 2.89
N ILE A 103 8.14 4.26 2.47
CA ILE A 103 7.05 3.45 1.90
C ILE A 103 6.90 3.75 0.41
N THR A 104 6.86 5.03 0.06
CA THR A 104 6.71 5.50 -1.32
C THR A 104 7.95 5.27 -2.16
N SER A 105 7.71 4.98 -3.43
CA SER A 105 8.70 4.58 -4.44
C SER A 105 8.41 5.25 -5.79
N GLU A 106 9.18 4.89 -6.81
CA GLU A 106 8.94 5.40 -8.18
C GLU A 106 7.63 4.89 -8.78
N ALA A 107 7.16 3.72 -8.35
CA ALA A 107 5.90 3.14 -8.82
C ALA A 107 4.67 3.92 -8.34
N ASP A 108 4.83 4.73 -7.30
CA ASP A 108 3.77 5.53 -6.68
C ASP A 108 3.65 6.93 -7.30
N ARG A 109 4.51 7.23 -8.28
CA ARG A 109 4.46 8.46 -9.06
C ARG A 109 3.55 8.30 -10.26
N PHE A 110 2.84 9.38 -10.59
CA PHE A 110 2.05 9.46 -11.81
C PHE A 110 2.13 10.86 -12.41
N HIS A 111 1.94 10.94 -13.73
CA HIS A 111 2.05 12.19 -14.47
C HIS A 111 0.70 12.82 -14.71
N VAL A 112 0.62 14.13 -14.51
CA VAL A 112 -0.57 14.93 -14.76
C VAL A 112 -0.17 16.25 -15.42
N GLU A 113 -1.12 16.93 -16.03
CA GLU A 113 -0.86 18.28 -16.54
C GLU A 113 -0.67 19.25 -15.36
N PRO A 114 0.36 20.13 -15.37
CA PRO A 114 0.56 21.13 -14.34
C PRO A 114 -0.68 22.01 -14.13
N SER A 115 -1.33 21.94 -12.95
CA SER A 115 -2.54 22.71 -12.67
C SER A 115 -2.93 22.68 -11.20
N TRP A 116 -3.93 23.49 -10.85
CA TRP A 116 -4.82 23.19 -9.74
C TRP A 116 -5.87 22.17 -10.17
N TYR A 117 -6.20 21.28 -9.23
CA TYR A 117 -7.19 20.23 -9.37
C TYR A 117 -8.23 20.38 -8.27
N ARG A 118 -9.51 20.32 -8.65
CA ARG A 118 -10.60 20.03 -7.72
C ARG A 118 -10.67 18.53 -7.57
N VAL A 119 -10.56 18.05 -6.33
CA VAL A 119 -10.54 16.63 -5.98
C VAL A 119 -11.83 16.24 -5.28
N ARG A 120 -12.47 15.17 -5.73
CA ARG A 120 -13.51 14.45 -5.00
C ARG A 120 -12.99 13.09 -4.57
N VAL A 121 -13.37 12.68 -3.37
CA VAL A 121 -12.95 11.41 -2.77
C VAL A 121 -14.17 10.52 -2.64
N HIS A 122 -14.07 9.30 -3.15
CA HIS A 122 -15.12 8.29 -3.05
C HIS A 122 -14.58 7.08 -2.30
N LEU A 123 -15.28 6.65 -1.27
CA LEU A 123 -14.91 5.52 -0.42
C LEU A 123 -15.74 4.30 -0.78
N ASN A 124 -15.09 3.15 -0.97
CA ASN A 124 -15.77 1.89 -1.18
C ASN A 124 -16.43 1.42 0.13
N ARG A 125 -17.75 1.25 0.10
CA ARG A 125 -18.57 0.83 1.26
C ARG A 125 -18.85 -0.66 1.32
N MET A 126 -18.30 -1.45 0.40
CA MET A 126 -18.59 -2.88 0.35
C MET A 126 -18.04 -3.58 1.59
N GLU A 127 -18.92 -4.16 2.42
CA GLU A 127 -18.55 -4.96 3.58
C GLU A 127 -17.89 -6.29 3.13
N GLY A 128 -16.56 -6.27 3.07
CA GLY A 128 -15.67 -7.13 3.85
C GLY A 128 -15.65 -8.65 3.66
N SER A 129 -16.35 -9.26 2.69
CA SER A 129 -16.06 -10.67 2.37
C SER A 129 -16.37 -11.11 0.95
N GLU A 130 -17.45 -10.62 0.34
CA GLU A 130 -17.86 -11.10 -0.99
C GLU A 130 -16.95 -10.58 -2.11
N ASP A 131 -16.52 -9.32 -2.02
CA ASP A 131 -15.62 -8.71 -3.01
C ASP A 131 -14.19 -9.24 -2.86
N GLU A 132 -13.72 -9.43 -1.62
CA GLU A 132 -12.43 -10.06 -1.33
C GLU A 132 -12.41 -11.53 -1.80
N GLN A 133 -13.49 -12.30 -1.54
CA GLN A 133 -13.63 -13.66 -2.05
C GLN A 133 -13.67 -13.70 -3.58
N ARG A 134 -14.30 -12.73 -4.23
CA ARG A 134 -14.32 -12.62 -5.70
C ARG A 134 -12.93 -12.31 -6.24
N ALA A 135 -12.23 -11.33 -5.65
CA ALA A 135 -10.86 -10.99 -6.01
C ALA A 135 -9.92 -12.20 -5.84
N HIS A 136 -10.07 -12.96 -4.74
CA HIS A 136 -9.35 -14.22 -4.55
C HIS A 136 -9.71 -15.29 -5.58
N ALA A 137 -10.98 -15.40 -5.99
CA ALA A 137 -11.43 -16.34 -7.01
C ALA A 137 -10.85 -15.99 -8.38
N GLU A 138 -10.79 -14.70 -8.73
CA GLU A 138 -10.18 -14.22 -9.98
C GLU A 138 -8.66 -14.35 -9.96
N ALA A 139 -8.00 -13.97 -8.86
CA ALA A 139 -6.56 -14.19 -8.66
C ALA A 139 -6.17 -15.67 -8.79
N SER A 140 -7.02 -16.57 -8.27
CA SER A 140 -6.83 -18.01 -8.37
C SER A 140 -6.92 -18.52 -9.81
N ARG A 141 -7.67 -17.84 -10.69
CA ARG A 141 -7.76 -18.18 -12.12
C ARG A 141 -6.52 -17.73 -12.91
N ALA A 142 -5.73 -16.78 -12.40
CA ALA A 142 -4.48 -16.36 -13.03
C ALA A 142 -3.35 -17.40 -12.89
N LEU A 143 -3.54 -18.38 -12.01
CA LEU A 143 -2.66 -19.52 -11.84
C LEU A 143 -3.32 -20.77 -12.41
N THR A 144 -2.54 -21.63 -13.07
CA THR A 144 -3.01 -22.98 -13.41
C THR A 144 -3.31 -23.77 -12.14
N PRO A 145 -4.17 -24.80 -12.18
CA PRO A 145 -4.50 -25.60 -10.98
C PRO A 145 -3.27 -26.19 -10.27
N GLU A 146 -2.24 -26.56 -11.04
CA GLU A 146 -0.97 -27.07 -10.50
C GLU A 146 -0.13 -25.98 -9.83
N GLU A 147 -0.08 -24.78 -10.41
CA GLU A 147 0.58 -23.60 -9.83
C GLU A 147 -0.14 -23.15 -8.56
N LEU A 148 -1.48 -23.10 -8.55
CA LEU A 148 -2.27 -22.74 -7.38
C LEU A 148 -2.06 -23.73 -6.24
N ALA A 149 -2.11 -25.04 -6.53
CA ALA A 149 -1.84 -26.08 -5.53
C ALA A 149 -0.39 -26.01 -5.01
N ARG A 150 0.57 -25.58 -5.84
CA ARG A 150 1.96 -25.35 -5.45
C ARG A 150 2.09 -24.10 -4.59
N TYR A 151 1.48 -22.98 -4.98
CA TYR A 151 1.43 -21.72 -4.26
C TYR A 151 0.85 -21.90 -2.85
N GLN A 152 -0.30 -22.57 -2.72
CA GLN A 152 -0.93 -22.85 -1.42
C GLN A 152 -0.06 -23.76 -0.53
N ARG A 153 0.58 -24.78 -1.11
CA ARG A 153 1.51 -25.66 -0.37
C ARG A 153 2.76 -24.92 0.08
N LEU A 154 3.35 -24.11 -0.79
CA LEU A 154 4.53 -23.30 -0.49
C LEU A 154 4.21 -22.27 0.59
N GLY A 155 3.11 -21.53 0.49
CA GLY A 155 2.67 -20.54 1.49
C GLY A 155 2.46 -21.14 2.88
N LYS A 156 1.91 -22.36 2.98
CA LYS A 156 1.85 -23.10 4.26
C LYS A 156 3.24 -23.46 4.77
N SER A 157 4.11 -23.98 3.89
CA SER A 157 5.48 -24.37 4.27
C SER A 157 6.36 -23.19 4.70
N PHE A 158 6.13 -21.99 4.15
CA PHE A 158 6.82 -20.76 4.58
C PHE A 158 6.41 -20.36 6.00
N ARG A 159 5.10 -20.35 6.32
CA ARG A 159 4.62 -20.08 7.68
C ARG A 159 5.16 -21.09 8.70
N THR A 160 5.11 -22.38 8.36
CA THR A 160 5.65 -23.43 9.24
C THR A 160 7.18 -23.33 9.36
N GLY A 161 7.88 -23.03 8.28
CA GLY A 161 9.33 -22.85 8.28
C GLY A 161 9.79 -21.65 9.12
N TRP A 162 9.06 -20.55 9.08
CA TRP A 162 9.33 -19.37 9.91
C TRP A 162 9.08 -19.65 11.39
N LEU A 163 7.97 -20.32 11.74
CA LEU A 163 7.70 -20.78 13.10
C LEU A 163 8.80 -21.71 13.62
N LEU A 164 9.25 -22.68 12.80
CA LEU A 164 10.35 -23.58 13.16
C LEU A 164 11.68 -22.84 13.33
N ALA A 165 11.98 -21.84 12.50
CA ALA A 165 13.18 -21.02 12.62
C ALA A 165 13.17 -20.18 13.92
N LEU A 166 12.03 -19.61 14.30
CA LEU A 166 11.86 -18.93 15.59
C LEU A 166 12.07 -19.88 16.77
N MET A 167 11.48 -21.06 16.72
CA MET A 167 11.63 -22.07 17.78
C MET A 167 13.07 -22.57 17.88
N ALA A 168 13.75 -22.77 16.74
CA ALA A 168 15.16 -23.15 16.71
C ALA A 168 16.05 -22.02 17.25
N GLY A 169 15.78 -20.75 16.91
CA GLY A 169 16.48 -19.59 17.45
C GLY A 169 16.32 -19.47 18.97
N ALA A 170 15.10 -19.64 19.48
CA ALA A 170 14.83 -19.65 20.92
C ALA A 170 15.55 -20.81 21.63
N ALA A 171 15.53 -22.02 21.05
CA ALA A 171 16.26 -23.17 21.58
C ALA A 171 17.78 -22.93 21.61
N LEU A 172 18.34 -22.29 20.58
CA LEU A 172 19.76 -21.96 20.49
C LEU A 172 20.16 -20.96 21.58
N VAL A 173 19.38 -19.90 21.77
CA VAL A 173 19.56 -18.95 22.87
C VAL A 173 19.53 -19.67 24.21
N THR A 174 18.53 -20.51 24.47
CA THR A 174 18.46 -21.28 25.72
C THR A 174 19.64 -22.24 25.91
N SER A 175 20.16 -22.84 24.84
CA SER A 175 21.30 -23.77 24.93
C SER A 175 22.63 -23.06 25.25
N VAL A 176 22.82 -21.82 24.77
CA VAL A 176 23.99 -20.97 25.11
C VAL A 176 23.97 -20.58 26.59
N PHE A 177 22.78 -20.37 27.18
CA PHE A 177 22.64 -20.09 28.61
C PHE A 177 22.82 -21.30 29.52
N VAL A 178 22.68 -22.54 29.01
CA VAL A 178 22.57 -23.73 29.87
C VAL A 178 23.87 -24.55 30.02
N GLN A 179 24.81 -24.62 29.07
CA GLN A 179 26.06 -25.35 29.33
C GLN A 179 27.19 -25.13 28.30
N ALA A 180 28.38 -24.80 28.81
CA ALA A 180 29.60 -24.58 28.03
C ALA A 180 30.26 -25.89 27.55
N ARG A 181 30.11 -26.26 26.27
CA ARG A 181 31.12 -26.96 25.43
C ARG A 181 30.88 -26.64 23.94
N LEU A 182 31.68 -25.73 23.38
CA LEU A 182 31.34 -24.89 22.22
C LEU A 182 31.66 -25.41 20.81
N VAL A 183 32.38 -26.53 20.62
CA VAL A 183 33.03 -26.79 19.32
C VAL A 183 32.22 -27.63 18.31
N PRO A 184 31.52 -28.74 18.67
CA PRO A 184 30.76 -29.50 17.67
C PRO A 184 29.36 -28.91 17.38
N VAL A 185 28.82 -28.08 18.28
CA VAL A 185 27.49 -27.45 18.12
C VAL A 185 27.53 -26.36 17.04
N ALA A 186 28.62 -25.60 16.95
CA ALA A 186 28.76 -24.50 16.00
C ALA A 186 28.74 -24.98 14.53
N VAL A 187 29.39 -26.11 14.24
CA VAL A 187 29.46 -26.66 12.88
C VAL A 187 28.13 -27.27 12.44
N GLY A 188 27.44 -27.99 13.34
CA GLY A 188 26.09 -28.51 13.07
C GLY A 188 25.06 -27.40 12.88
N ALA A 189 25.13 -26.34 13.70
CA ALA A 189 24.28 -25.16 13.55
C ALA A 189 24.58 -24.41 12.24
N LEU A 190 25.84 -24.20 11.88
CA LEU A 190 26.21 -23.55 10.62
C LEU A 190 25.77 -24.34 9.39
N LEU A 191 25.86 -25.67 9.42
CA LEU A 191 25.39 -26.53 8.32
C LEU A 191 23.86 -26.55 8.22
N ALA A 192 23.15 -26.59 9.34
CA ALA A 192 21.70 -26.50 9.36
C ALA A 192 21.20 -25.11 8.91
N VAL A 193 21.88 -24.04 9.33
CA VAL A 193 21.62 -22.67 8.88
C VAL A 193 21.91 -22.54 7.39
N ALA A 194 23.03 -23.04 6.89
CA ALA A 194 23.39 -22.95 5.46
C ALA A 194 22.46 -23.78 4.55
N ALA A 195 22.12 -25.01 4.96
CA ALA A 195 21.16 -25.86 4.24
C ALA A 195 19.75 -25.25 4.28
N GLY A 196 19.34 -24.73 5.44
CA GLY A 196 18.12 -23.96 5.60
C GLY A 196 18.11 -22.72 4.71
N TRP A 197 19.22 -21.97 4.64
CA TRP A 197 19.34 -20.78 3.82
C TRP A 197 19.25 -21.09 2.32
N ARG A 198 19.85 -22.21 1.88
CA ARG A 198 19.84 -22.63 0.47
C ARG A 198 18.46 -23.13 0.04
N LEU A 199 17.78 -23.88 0.91
CA LEU A 199 16.37 -24.29 0.72
C LEU A 199 15.41 -23.10 0.76
N LEU A 200 15.64 -22.14 1.66
CA LEU A 200 14.85 -20.90 1.75
C LEU A 200 15.06 -20.03 0.51
N ARG A 201 16.29 -19.91 -0.01
CA ARG A 201 16.58 -19.11 -1.22
C ARG A 201 15.96 -19.70 -2.48
N LEU A 202 16.14 -21.01 -2.73
CA LEU A 202 15.56 -21.68 -3.90
C LEU A 202 14.03 -21.74 -3.84
N LYS A 203 13.44 -21.87 -2.65
CA LYS A 203 11.97 -21.83 -2.49
C LYS A 203 11.39 -20.42 -2.57
N ARG A 204 12.18 -19.37 -2.27
CA ARG A 204 11.73 -17.97 -2.35
C ARG A 204 11.51 -17.57 -3.79
N SER A 205 12.47 -17.75 -4.70
CA SER A 205 12.36 -17.24 -6.08
C SER A 205 11.11 -17.72 -6.83
N ASP A 206 10.78 -19.00 -6.71
CA ASP A 206 9.63 -19.60 -7.42
C ASP A 206 8.30 -19.30 -6.72
N TYR A 207 8.31 -19.16 -5.40
CA TYR A 207 7.14 -18.70 -4.64
C TYR A 207 6.87 -17.22 -4.93
N ASP A 208 7.91 -16.38 -4.91
CA ASP A 208 7.83 -14.94 -5.12
C ASP A 208 7.25 -14.65 -6.51
N ALA A 209 7.66 -15.39 -7.56
CA ALA A 209 7.08 -15.23 -8.90
C ALA A 209 5.59 -15.63 -8.99
N LEU A 210 5.18 -16.72 -8.31
CA LEU A 210 3.78 -17.14 -8.26
C LEU A 210 2.93 -16.21 -7.39
N HIS A 211 3.50 -15.72 -6.30
CA HIS A 211 2.89 -14.78 -5.37
C HIS A 211 2.68 -13.43 -6.05
N LEU A 212 3.67 -12.90 -6.75
CA LEU A 212 3.54 -11.68 -7.56
C LEU A 212 2.42 -11.80 -8.59
N ARG A 213 2.39 -12.87 -9.39
CA ARG A 213 1.29 -13.09 -10.36
C ARG A 213 -0.09 -13.19 -9.70
N TYR A 214 -0.16 -13.81 -8.52
CA TYR A 214 -1.39 -13.91 -7.75
C TYR A 214 -1.82 -12.54 -7.23
N GLU A 215 -0.89 -11.75 -6.67
CA GLU A 215 -1.15 -10.41 -6.17
C GLU A 215 -1.49 -9.43 -7.29
N ASP A 216 -0.82 -9.49 -8.45
CA ASP A 216 -1.15 -8.69 -9.63
C ASP A 216 -2.60 -8.96 -10.09
N ALA A 217 -2.98 -10.25 -10.15
CA ALA A 217 -4.32 -10.64 -10.55
C ALA A 217 -5.38 -10.31 -9.48
N PHE A 218 -5.00 -10.39 -8.20
CA PHE A 218 -5.86 -9.97 -7.09
C PHE A 218 -6.08 -8.45 -7.13
N ALA A 219 -5.02 -7.65 -7.29
CA ALA A 219 -5.08 -6.21 -7.40
C ALA A 219 -5.88 -5.75 -8.62
N ALA A 220 -5.82 -6.49 -9.74
CA ALA A 220 -6.64 -6.22 -10.92
C ALA A 220 -8.13 -6.51 -10.71
N ALA A 221 -8.46 -7.48 -9.84
CA ALA A 221 -9.82 -7.92 -9.55
C ALA A 221 -10.46 -7.18 -8.36
N ALA A 222 -9.64 -6.67 -7.43
CA ALA A 222 -10.09 -5.96 -6.26
C ALA A 222 -10.69 -4.60 -6.65
N SER A 223 -11.87 -4.31 -6.11
CA SER A 223 -12.38 -2.94 -6.12
C SER A 223 -11.41 -2.06 -5.32
N PRO A 224 -11.09 -0.84 -5.77
CA PRO A 224 -10.25 0.06 -5.00
C PRO A 224 -10.94 0.44 -3.69
N ASP A 225 -10.14 0.72 -2.67
CA ASP A 225 -10.64 1.18 -1.38
C ASP A 225 -11.11 2.64 -1.50
N ILE A 226 -10.33 3.45 -2.20
CA ILE A 226 -10.57 4.89 -2.35
C ILE A 226 -10.41 5.28 -3.81
N VAL A 227 -11.36 6.04 -4.34
CA VAL A 227 -11.31 6.61 -5.69
C VAL A 227 -11.19 8.13 -5.60
N LEU A 228 -10.28 8.69 -6.38
CA LEU A 228 -9.98 10.12 -6.42
C LEU A 228 -10.27 10.65 -7.81
N GLU A 229 -11.26 11.54 -7.92
CA GLU A 229 -11.56 12.26 -9.16
C GLU A 229 -10.85 13.61 -9.14
N LEU A 230 -9.90 13.80 -10.05
CA LEU A 230 -9.12 15.03 -10.20
C LEU A 230 -9.61 15.76 -11.45
N HIS A 231 -10.24 16.91 -11.26
CA HIS A 231 -10.66 17.78 -12.35
C HIS A 231 -9.82 19.06 -12.37
N ARG A 232 -9.14 19.33 -13.49
CA ARG A 232 -8.39 20.59 -13.63
C ARG A 232 -9.31 21.80 -13.52
N GLU A 233 -8.86 22.78 -12.76
CA GLU A 233 -9.53 24.07 -12.64
C GLU A 233 -8.52 25.22 -12.59
N PRO A 234 -8.92 26.43 -13.03
CA PRO A 234 -8.16 27.63 -12.76
C PRO A 234 -8.12 27.90 -11.25
N GLY A 235 -6.92 27.91 -10.67
CA GLY A 235 -6.72 28.11 -9.23
C GLY A 235 -6.55 29.56 -8.79
N PRO A 236 -6.25 29.81 -7.49
CA PRO A 236 -6.12 28.82 -6.41
C PRO A 236 -7.46 28.32 -5.87
N LEU A 237 -7.49 27.05 -5.42
CA LEU A 237 -8.67 26.40 -4.83
C LEU A 237 -8.46 26.16 -3.32
N PRO A 238 -9.53 26.16 -2.50
CA PRO A 238 -9.42 25.88 -1.07
C PRO A 238 -9.00 24.42 -0.83
N GLY A 239 -7.83 24.21 -0.23
CA GLY A 239 -7.35 22.88 0.17
C GLY A 239 -7.95 22.40 1.50
N GLY A 240 -7.55 21.21 1.94
CA GLY A 240 -7.97 20.64 3.21
C GLY A 240 -7.64 19.16 3.34
N CYS A 241 -8.19 18.54 4.38
CA CYS A 241 -8.09 17.10 4.64
C CYS A 241 -9.46 16.43 4.47
N VAL A 242 -9.45 15.14 4.19
CA VAL A 242 -10.63 14.27 4.20
C VAL A 242 -10.51 13.31 5.37
N ASP A 243 -11.61 13.08 6.05
CA ASP A 243 -11.75 12.09 7.11
C ASP A 243 -12.73 11.01 6.62
N LEU A 244 -12.29 9.75 6.51
CA LEU A 244 -13.11 8.66 5.98
C LEU A 244 -14.28 8.26 6.89
N GLU A 245 -14.19 8.53 8.20
CA GLU A 245 -15.28 8.36 9.15
C GLU A 245 -16.11 9.65 9.33
N GLY A 246 -15.72 10.73 8.65
CA GLY A 246 -16.42 12.00 8.65
C GLY A 246 -17.78 11.97 7.93
N PRO A 247 -18.55 13.07 7.98
CA PRO A 247 -19.87 13.14 7.36
C PRO A 247 -19.81 12.94 5.84
N HIS A 248 -20.66 12.05 5.31
CA HIS A 248 -20.80 11.81 3.87
C HIS A 248 -21.61 12.90 3.20
N ALA A 249 -21.16 13.35 2.02
CA ALA A 249 -21.93 14.28 1.22
C ALA A 249 -23.18 13.53 0.69
N SER A 250 -24.35 14.09 0.96
CA SER A 250 -25.67 13.53 0.58
C SER A 250 -25.96 13.70 -0.91
#